data_AF-A0A7C5M7V8-F1
#
_entry.id   AF-A0A7C5M7V8-F1
#
_cell.length_a   1.000
_cell.length_b   1.000
_cell.length_c   1.000
_cell.angle_alpha   90.00
_cell.angle_beta   90.00
_cell.angle_gamma   90.00
#
_symmetry.space_group_name_H-M   'P 1'
#
loop_
_entity.id
_entity.type
_entity.pdbx_description
1 polymer ?
#
loop_
_entity_poly.entity_id
_entity_poly.type
_entity_poly.pdbx_seq_one_letter_code
_entity_poly.pdbx_strand_id
1 'polypeptide(L)'
;MNNRTNTRHRHTWWLVWLLMASGAVVAAPPPVRSVEDVHQLLQKKELSAEEAAAIGEYLQKRYRKENLSLGTHRHLLQRLAEGGGIVVWALKAPADADVSVVAEKGRRWPMRRLGRDGLWVASEKFPNFSSVHYRFDVNGKRLGGGRNNRFGFESYTFGPDSLPQPGVPRGKLVDMGTHTSKRYYPGAQRHWWIYVPAQYSSDKVNETRLLVVQDGEGYIRGDGNVCTVLDNLIHKGKVPLTIAVFVNPGHFPPSSPKRKPRSNRSNEYDTCTPRYATFLAEEILPLVRQKYPYSKDPWDHAIMGASSGGSCAFTAAWHRN
;
A
#
# COMPACT_ATOMS: atom_id res chain seq x y z
N MET A 1 52.28 -85.78 -13.80
CA MET A 1 53.03 -86.34 -12.66
C MET A 1 52.60 -85.63 -11.39
N ASN A 2 52.14 -86.41 -10.41
CA ASN A 2 51.74 -85.99 -9.07
C ASN A 2 52.86 -85.23 -8.35
N ASN A 3 52.50 -84.23 -7.54
CA ASN A 3 52.70 -84.39 -6.09
C ASN A 3 51.91 -83.38 -5.26
N ARG A 4 51.11 -83.92 -4.34
CA ARG A 4 50.63 -83.24 -3.14
C ARG A 4 51.78 -83.20 -2.14
N THR A 5 51.96 -82.07 -1.46
CA THR A 5 52.32 -82.06 -0.04
C THR A 5 51.56 -80.96 0.68
N ASN A 6 51.15 -81.32 1.89
CA ASN A 6 50.17 -80.69 2.74
C ASN A 6 50.92 -80.33 4.02
N THR A 7 50.87 -79.08 4.50
CA THR A 7 51.10 -78.78 5.92
C THR A 7 50.48 -77.45 6.32
N ARG A 8 49.85 -77.51 7.49
CA ARG A 8 48.88 -76.60 8.09
C ARG A 8 49.50 -75.46 8.91
N HIS A 9 48.69 -74.40 9.01
CA HIS A 9 48.47 -73.47 10.13
C HIS A 9 49.60 -72.55 10.64
N ARG A 10 49.30 -71.24 10.59
CA ARG A 10 48.98 -70.43 11.78
C ARG A 10 48.07 -69.26 11.39
N HIS A 11 46.89 -69.21 12.02
CA HIS A 11 45.92 -68.12 11.89
C HIS A 11 46.35 -66.95 12.77
N THR A 12 46.43 -65.75 12.18
CA THR A 12 46.48 -64.48 12.92
C THR A 12 45.21 -63.72 12.58
N TRP A 13 44.26 -63.70 13.51
CA TRP A 13 43.02 -62.94 13.39
C TRP A 13 43.33 -61.46 13.71
N TRP A 14 43.25 -60.59 12.71
CA TRP A 14 43.12 -59.15 12.93
C TRP A 14 41.64 -58.79 12.87
N LEU A 15 41.02 -58.59 14.05
CA LEU A 15 39.70 -57.97 14.13
C LEU A 15 39.86 -56.46 13.87
N VAL A 16 39.42 -56.03 12.69
CA VAL A 16 39.20 -54.60 12.41
C VAL A 16 37.81 -54.24 12.92
N TRP A 17 37.74 -53.46 13.99
CA TRP A 17 36.50 -52.80 14.41
C TRP A 17 36.26 -51.59 13.51
N LEU A 18 35.34 -51.75 12.53
CA LEU A 18 34.81 -50.62 11.77
C LEU A 18 33.71 -49.95 12.59
N LEU A 19 34.05 -48.84 13.27
CA LEU A 19 33.08 -47.93 13.86
C LEU A 19 32.36 -47.18 12.72
N MET A 20 31.18 -47.66 12.33
CA MET A 20 30.24 -46.90 11.50
C MET A 20 29.62 -45.79 12.34
N ALA A 21 30.23 -44.61 12.35
CA ALA A 21 29.57 -43.40 12.83
C ALA A 21 28.54 -42.97 11.78
N SER A 22 27.27 -43.35 11.99
CA SER A 22 26.14 -42.76 11.27
C SER A 22 25.94 -41.31 11.73
N GLY A 23 26.78 -40.41 11.25
CA GLY A 23 26.54 -38.98 11.36
C GLY A 23 25.35 -38.64 10.48
N ALA A 24 24.19 -38.37 11.09
CA ALA A 24 23.10 -37.74 10.38
C ALA A 24 23.63 -36.42 9.79
N VAL A 25 23.63 -36.32 8.46
CA VAL A 25 23.91 -35.05 7.78
C VAL A 25 22.76 -34.13 8.15
N VAL A 26 22.98 -33.28 9.15
CA VAL A 26 22.06 -32.18 9.46
C VAL A 26 22.15 -31.22 8.29
N ALA A 27 21.12 -31.22 7.44
CA ALA A 27 21.01 -30.27 6.34
C ALA A 27 21.13 -28.85 6.92
N ALA A 28 22.00 -28.02 6.34
CA ALA A 28 22.12 -26.63 6.75
C ALA A 28 20.76 -25.95 6.66
N PRO A 29 20.35 -25.14 7.67
CA PRO A 29 19.05 -24.52 7.65
C PRO A 29 18.91 -23.60 6.44
N PRO A 30 17.70 -23.52 5.86
CA PRO A 30 17.46 -22.69 4.68
C PRO A 30 17.78 -21.22 5.00
N PRO A 31 18.44 -20.49 4.08
CA PRO A 31 18.78 -19.10 4.32
C PRO A 31 17.52 -18.25 4.42
N VAL A 32 17.40 -17.47 5.50
CA VAL A 32 16.30 -16.51 5.68
C VAL A 32 16.58 -15.26 4.84
N ARG A 33 15.82 -15.09 3.75
CA ARG A 33 15.99 -14.00 2.77
C ARG A 33 14.77 -13.10 2.68
N SER A 34 13.61 -13.58 3.12
CA SER A 34 12.33 -12.89 3.01
C SER A 34 11.54 -12.86 4.32
N VAL A 35 10.45 -12.08 4.36
CA VAL A 35 9.50 -12.07 5.49
C VAL A 35 8.72 -13.38 5.52
N GLU A 36 8.45 -13.96 4.35
CA GLU A 36 7.81 -15.26 4.19
C GLU A 36 8.67 -16.40 4.78
N ASP A 37 9.98 -16.39 4.57
CA ASP A 37 10.88 -17.41 5.15
C ASP A 37 10.83 -17.37 6.68
N VAL A 38 10.83 -16.16 7.26
CA VAL A 38 10.66 -15.98 8.72
C VAL A 38 9.32 -16.54 9.16
N HIS A 39 8.24 -16.21 8.46
CA HIS A 39 6.90 -16.69 8.80
C HIS A 39 6.78 -18.21 8.75
N GLN A 40 7.31 -18.85 7.71
CA GLN A 40 7.32 -20.31 7.55
C GLN A 40 8.08 -21.00 8.69
N LEU A 41 9.25 -20.48 9.07
CA LEU A 41 10.01 -21.03 10.19
C LEU A 41 9.26 -20.84 11.52
N LEU A 42 8.61 -19.69 11.74
CA LEU A 42 7.83 -19.43 12.94
C LEU A 42 6.59 -20.32 13.07
N GLN A 43 6.11 -20.96 12.00
CA GLN A 43 5.02 -21.95 12.08
C GLN A 43 5.47 -23.29 12.70
N LYS A 44 6.78 -23.54 12.82
CA LYS A 44 7.28 -24.75 13.47
C LYS A 44 7.03 -24.69 14.97
N LYS A 45 6.54 -25.80 15.53
CA LYS A 45 6.37 -25.97 16.99
C LYS A 45 7.68 -25.67 17.73
N GLU A 46 8.78 -26.19 17.23
CA GLU A 46 10.13 -25.98 17.75
C GLU A 46 11.05 -25.40 16.68
N LEU A 47 11.91 -24.45 17.07
CA LEU A 47 12.96 -23.89 16.23
C LEU A 47 14.29 -24.44 16.72
N SER A 48 15.13 -24.89 15.79
CA SER A 48 16.54 -25.16 16.09
C SER A 48 17.28 -23.87 16.43
N ALA A 49 18.45 -24.00 17.08
CA ALA A 49 19.28 -22.86 17.44
C ALA A 49 19.76 -22.10 16.19
N GLU A 50 20.05 -22.83 15.12
CA GLU A 50 20.51 -22.31 13.85
C GLU A 50 19.41 -21.54 13.11
N GLU A 51 18.17 -22.04 13.11
CA GLU A 51 17.02 -21.32 12.54
C GLU A 51 16.69 -20.05 13.32
N ALA A 52 16.74 -20.11 14.66
CA ALA A 52 16.55 -18.94 15.51
C ALA A 52 17.62 -17.87 15.25
N ALA A 53 18.88 -18.29 15.08
CA ALA A 53 20.00 -17.42 14.73
C ALA A 53 19.79 -16.78 13.35
N ALA A 54 19.41 -17.57 12.34
CA ALA A 54 19.16 -17.07 10.98
C ALA A 54 18.03 -16.03 10.92
N ILE A 55 16.93 -16.24 11.65
CA ILE A 55 15.87 -15.22 11.79
C ILE A 55 16.43 -13.97 12.49
N GLY A 56 17.18 -14.14 13.58
CA GLY A 56 17.80 -13.05 14.33
C GLY A 56 18.69 -12.17 13.44
N GLU A 57 19.59 -12.77 12.67
CA GLU A 57 20.47 -12.07 11.73
C GLU A 57 19.69 -11.30 10.66
N TYR A 58 18.67 -11.93 10.07
CA TYR A 58 17.80 -11.28 9.10
C TYR A 58 17.14 -10.03 9.70
N LEU A 59 16.55 -10.15 10.89
CA LEU A 59 15.86 -9.04 11.56
C LEU A 59 16.84 -7.94 11.97
N GLN A 60 18.00 -8.28 12.52
CA GLN A 60 19.04 -7.30 12.86
C GLN A 60 19.48 -6.50 11.63
N LYS A 61 19.67 -7.16 10.48
CA LYS A 61 20.01 -6.47 9.23
C LYS A 61 18.91 -5.52 8.77
N ARG A 62 17.63 -5.92 8.88
CA ARG A 62 16.46 -5.11 8.48
C ARG A 62 16.22 -3.94 9.44
N TYR A 63 16.50 -4.12 10.72
CA TYR A 63 16.28 -3.15 11.80
C TYR A 63 17.53 -2.41 12.27
N ARG A 64 18.65 -2.48 11.55
CA ARG A 64 19.97 -1.95 11.97
C ARG A 64 20.03 -0.50 12.48
N LYS A 65 19.02 0.34 12.20
CA LYS A 65 18.93 1.74 12.64
C LYS A 65 17.79 2.02 13.63
N GLU A 66 17.06 0.98 14.03
CA GLU A 66 15.87 1.09 14.85
C GLU A 66 16.16 0.66 16.29
N ASN A 67 15.56 1.33 17.26
CA ASN A 67 15.58 0.88 18.65
C ASN A 67 14.36 0.01 18.95
N LEU A 68 14.58 -1.31 18.91
CA LEU A 68 13.51 -2.31 19.06
C LEU A 68 12.92 -2.41 20.47
N SER A 69 13.43 -1.71 21.49
CA SER A 69 12.83 -1.72 22.83
C SER A 69 11.72 -0.69 23.02
N LEU A 70 11.62 0.31 22.13
CA LEU A 70 10.63 1.38 22.25
C LEU A 70 9.23 0.97 21.78
N GLY A 71 9.15 -0.02 20.88
CA GLY A 71 7.89 -0.48 20.30
C GLY A 71 7.25 0.45 19.26
N THR A 72 7.96 1.50 18.81
CA THR A 72 7.47 2.52 17.85
C THR A 72 8.07 2.39 16.44
N HIS A 73 8.98 1.46 16.24
CA HIS A 73 9.55 1.10 14.95
C HIS A 73 8.49 0.44 14.04
N ARG A 74 8.76 0.44 12.74
CA ARG A 74 7.87 -0.19 11.75
C ARG A 74 8.02 -1.71 11.83
N HIS A 75 6.95 -2.45 11.55
CA HIS A 75 6.99 -3.89 11.30
C HIS A 75 7.66 -4.20 9.95
N LEU A 76 8.00 -5.46 9.70
CA LEU A 76 8.32 -5.92 8.34
C LEU A 76 7.05 -6.46 7.68
N LEU A 77 6.90 -6.21 6.38
CA LEU A 77 5.73 -6.60 5.61
C LEU A 77 6.15 -7.09 4.22
N GLN A 78 5.54 -8.17 3.78
CA GLN A 78 5.65 -8.69 2.41
C GLN A 78 4.24 -8.90 1.85
N ARG A 79 3.94 -8.25 0.73
CA ARG A 79 2.67 -8.45 0.01
C ARG A 79 2.74 -9.75 -0.79
N LEU A 80 1.62 -10.44 -0.90
CA LEU A 80 1.51 -11.68 -1.66
C LEU A 80 0.79 -11.42 -2.98
N ALA A 81 1.09 -12.24 -4.00
CA ALA A 81 0.56 -12.06 -5.35
C ALA A 81 -0.96 -12.30 -5.41
N GLU A 82 -1.47 -13.22 -4.59
CA GLU A 82 -2.90 -13.50 -4.43
C GLU A 82 -3.66 -12.41 -3.65
N GLY A 83 -2.98 -11.34 -3.20
CA GLY A 83 -3.51 -10.32 -2.31
C GLY A 83 -3.24 -10.63 -0.83
N GLY A 84 -3.43 -9.63 0.03
CA GLY A 84 -3.03 -9.75 1.44
C GLY A 84 -1.52 -9.66 1.62
N GLY A 85 -1.03 -10.23 2.72
CA GLY A 85 0.39 -10.37 2.94
C GLY A 85 0.79 -10.83 4.33
N ILE A 86 2.09 -10.94 4.54
CA ILE A 86 2.69 -11.43 5.77
C ILE A 86 3.30 -10.26 6.53
N VAL A 87 3.06 -10.22 7.84
CA VAL A 87 3.70 -9.26 8.74
C VAL A 87 4.57 -10.00 9.74
N VAL A 88 5.76 -9.44 10.00
CA VAL A 88 6.65 -9.87 11.07
C VAL A 88 6.88 -8.70 12.02
N TRP A 89 6.61 -8.94 13.30
CA TRP A 89 6.92 -8.03 14.40
C TRP A 89 8.14 -8.53 15.15
N ALA A 90 9.01 -7.61 15.54
CA ALA A 90 10.17 -7.89 16.39
C ALA A 90 10.22 -6.86 17.52
N LEU A 91 10.61 -7.28 18.72
CA LEU A 91 10.77 -6.40 19.89
C LEU A 91 11.96 -6.87 20.73
N LYS A 92 12.73 -5.94 21.29
CA LYS A 92 13.70 -6.27 22.35
C LYS A 92 13.06 -6.07 23.72
N ALA A 93 13.01 -7.12 24.53
CA ALA A 93 12.44 -7.13 25.87
C ALA A 93 13.19 -8.15 26.77
N PRO A 94 13.05 -8.08 28.11
CA PRO A 94 13.66 -9.06 29.02
C PRO A 94 13.34 -10.50 28.61
N ALA A 95 14.29 -11.42 28.84
CA ALA A 95 14.16 -12.80 28.38
C ALA A 95 13.03 -13.55 29.09
N ASP A 96 12.69 -13.17 30.32
CA ASP A 96 11.66 -13.74 31.18
C ASP A 96 10.28 -13.08 31.02
N ALA A 97 10.14 -12.09 30.14
CA ALA A 97 8.87 -11.40 29.93
C ALA A 97 7.83 -12.25 29.18
N ASP A 98 6.54 -11.99 29.42
CA ASP A 98 5.46 -12.31 28.47
C ASP A 98 5.33 -11.16 27.48
N VAL A 99 5.55 -11.45 26.20
CA VAL A 99 5.53 -10.46 25.13
C VAL A 99 4.49 -10.83 24.10
N SER A 100 3.64 -9.87 23.75
CA SER A 100 2.62 -10.04 22.72
C SER A 100 2.44 -8.80 21.87
N VAL A 101 2.01 -8.99 20.62
CA VAL A 101 1.40 -7.92 19.83
C VAL A 101 -0.08 -7.89 20.16
N VAL A 102 -0.62 -6.71 20.49
CA VAL A 102 -2.05 -6.51 20.75
C VAL A 102 -2.61 -5.50 19.75
N ALA A 103 -3.82 -5.72 19.25
CA ALA A 103 -4.48 -4.80 18.31
C ALA A 103 -5.95 -4.57 18.66
N GLU A 104 -6.65 -3.74 17.88
CA GLU A 104 -8.09 -3.56 18.03
C GLU A 104 -8.86 -4.90 17.98
N LYS A 105 -10.08 -4.86 18.53
CA LYS A 105 -11.00 -6.00 18.61
C LYS A 105 -10.46 -7.17 19.43
N GLY A 106 -9.59 -6.90 20.40
CA GLY A 106 -9.06 -7.90 21.33
C GLY A 106 -8.04 -8.87 20.72
N ARG A 107 -7.57 -8.61 19.49
CA ARG A 107 -6.59 -9.47 18.83
C ARG A 107 -5.26 -9.45 19.58
N ARG A 108 -4.68 -10.63 19.79
CA ARG A 108 -3.39 -10.82 20.47
C ARG A 108 -2.58 -11.89 19.73
N TRP A 109 -1.31 -11.58 19.45
CA TRP A 109 -0.33 -12.52 18.91
C TRP A 109 0.83 -12.67 19.90
N PRO A 110 0.88 -13.78 20.65
CA PRO A 110 2.03 -14.09 21.51
C PRO A 110 3.32 -14.12 20.69
N MET A 111 4.37 -13.51 21.22
CA MET A 111 5.67 -13.47 20.57
C MET A 111 6.54 -14.62 21.08
N ARG A 112 7.33 -15.18 20.18
CA ARG A 112 8.32 -16.21 20.49
C ARG A 112 9.66 -15.54 20.75
N ARG A 113 10.29 -15.88 21.87
CA ARG A 113 11.67 -15.47 22.14
C ARG A 113 12.63 -16.21 21.21
N LEU A 114 13.50 -15.47 20.53
CA LEU A 114 14.64 -15.98 19.81
C LEU A 114 15.89 -15.87 20.69
N GLY A 115 16.62 -16.97 20.85
CA GLY A 115 17.89 -16.97 21.56
C GLY A 115 17.84 -16.41 22.99
N ARG A 116 18.97 -15.84 23.43
CA ARG A 116 19.18 -15.29 24.78
C ARG A 116 19.32 -13.76 24.82
N ASP A 117 19.34 -13.10 23.66
CA ASP A 117 19.57 -11.66 23.51
C ASP A 117 18.30 -10.80 23.71
N GLY A 118 17.20 -11.43 24.15
CA GLY A 118 15.95 -10.75 24.44
C GLY A 118 15.18 -10.32 23.19
N LEU A 119 15.47 -10.90 22.02
CA LEU A 119 14.71 -10.65 20.80
C LEU A 119 13.43 -11.51 20.79
N TRP A 120 12.27 -10.86 20.70
CA TRP A 120 10.96 -11.48 20.59
C TRP A 120 10.41 -11.28 19.19
N VAL A 121 9.81 -12.30 18.59
CA VAL A 121 9.28 -12.26 17.22
C VAL A 121 7.91 -12.92 17.12
N ALA A 122 7.00 -12.30 16.38
CA ALA A 122 5.74 -12.91 15.95
C ALA A 122 5.55 -12.66 14.46
N SER A 123 4.72 -13.49 13.83
CA SER A 123 4.31 -13.30 12.45
C SER A 123 2.89 -13.74 12.23
N GLU A 124 2.22 -13.15 11.23
CA GLU A 124 0.85 -13.50 10.84
C GLU A 124 0.67 -13.29 9.33
N LYS A 125 -0.08 -14.17 8.68
CA LYS A 125 -0.54 -14.00 7.29
C LYS A 125 -1.94 -13.40 7.32
N PHE A 126 -2.08 -12.23 6.71
CA PHE A 126 -3.34 -11.53 6.61
C PHE A 126 -3.95 -11.69 5.21
N PRO A 127 -5.28 -11.93 5.12
CA PRO A 127 -5.95 -11.86 3.83
C PRO A 127 -5.96 -10.43 3.31
N ASN A 128 -6.28 -10.29 2.03
CA ASN A 128 -6.57 -9.01 1.43
C ASN A 128 -7.72 -8.28 2.15
N PHE A 129 -7.73 -6.96 2.09
CA PHE A 129 -8.63 -6.07 2.85
C PHE A 129 -8.51 -6.20 4.37
N SER A 130 -7.31 -6.48 4.86
CA SER A 130 -6.99 -6.48 6.30
C SER A 130 -6.32 -5.18 6.70
N SER A 131 -6.72 -4.63 7.85
CA SER A 131 -5.98 -3.57 8.53
C SER A 131 -5.74 -3.91 10.00
N VAL A 132 -4.64 -3.42 10.52
CA VAL A 132 -4.24 -3.64 11.91
C VAL A 132 -3.64 -2.36 12.49
N HIS A 133 -4.17 -1.85 13.60
CA HIS A 133 -3.46 -0.92 14.48
C HIS A 133 -3.02 -1.69 15.73
N TYR A 134 -1.72 -1.79 15.94
CA TYR A 134 -1.18 -2.62 17.02
C TYR A 134 -0.38 -1.82 18.04
N ARG A 135 -0.08 -2.47 19.17
CA ARG A 135 0.96 -2.09 20.13
C ARG A 135 1.66 -3.36 20.62
N PHE A 136 2.84 -3.20 21.18
CA PHE A 136 3.47 -4.27 21.93
C PHE A 136 2.99 -4.24 23.38
N ASP A 137 2.82 -5.41 23.97
CA ASP A 137 2.48 -5.64 25.35
C ASP A 137 3.61 -6.45 25.98
N VAL A 138 4.17 -5.96 27.09
CA VAL A 138 5.25 -6.62 27.84
C VAL A 138 4.78 -6.74 29.29
N ASN A 139 4.54 -7.95 29.76
CA ASN A 139 4.02 -8.24 31.11
C ASN A 139 2.72 -7.45 31.42
N GLY A 140 1.81 -7.36 30.45
CA GLY A 140 0.55 -6.60 30.59
C GLY A 140 0.68 -5.08 30.46
N LYS A 141 1.90 -4.56 30.26
CA LYS A 141 2.15 -3.14 30.01
C LYS A 141 2.25 -2.88 28.50
N ARG A 142 1.33 -2.07 27.98
CA ARG A 142 1.37 -1.59 26.60
C ARG A 142 2.50 -0.59 26.41
N LEU A 143 3.40 -0.86 25.47
CA LEU A 143 4.39 0.09 25.00
C LEU A 143 3.73 1.18 24.13
N GLY A 144 4.49 2.23 23.84
CA GLY A 144 4.04 3.34 23.01
C GLY A 144 3.51 2.88 21.64
N GLY A 145 2.71 3.74 21.00
CA GLY A 145 2.22 3.53 19.64
C GLY A 145 2.34 4.80 18.82
N GLY A 146 2.48 4.67 17.51
CA GLY A 146 2.54 5.80 16.60
C GLY A 146 2.19 5.42 15.18
N ARG A 147 2.47 6.32 14.23
CA ARG A 147 2.14 6.16 12.80
C ARG A 147 2.69 4.88 12.15
N ASN A 148 3.70 4.25 12.76
CA ASN A 148 4.36 3.03 12.28
C ASN A 148 3.69 1.75 12.80
N ASN A 149 2.85 1.84 13.83
CA ASN A 149 2.15 0.70 14.42
C ASN A 149 0.79 0.46 13.76
N ARG A 150 0.74 0.67 12.44
CA ARG A 150 -0.43 0.38 11.63
C ARG A 150 -0.03 -0.12 10.25
N PHE A 151 -0.80 -1.04 9.70
CA PHE A 151 -0.69 -1.45 8.30
C PHE A 151 -2.05 -1.85 7.73
N GLY A 152 -2.09 -1.87 6.41
CA GLY A 152 -3.23 -2.34 5.63
C GLY A 152 -2.75 -3.12 4.41
N PHE A 153 -3.38 -4.27 4.18
CA PHE A 153 -3.32 -4.98 2.93
C PHE A 153 -4.59 -4.69 2.17
N GLU A 154 -4.49 -3.79 1.21
CA GLU A 154 -5.52 -3.54 0.22
C GLU A 154 -4.85 -3.76 -1.13
N SER A 155 -5.34 -4.74 -1.86
CA SER A 155 -5.02 -4.99 -3.25
C SER A 155 -6.35 -5.13 -3.96
N TYR A 156 -6.71 -4.16 -4.79
CA TYR A 156 -7.94 -4.24 -5.54
C TYR A 156 -7.62 -4.79 -6.93
N THR A 157 -8.12 -5.98 -7.25
CA THR A 157 -8.03 -6.48 -8.62
C THR A 157 -9.02 -5.71 -9.47
N PHE A 158 -8.50 -4.97 -10.45
CA PHE A 158 -9.35 -4.21 -11.35
C PHE A 158 -10.32 -5.13 -12.12
N GLY A 159 -11.60 -4.77 -12.07
CA GLY A 159 -12.58 -5.32 -12.99
C GLY A 159 -12.33 -4.82 -14.42
N PRO A 160 -12.98 -5.44 -15.44
CA PRO A 160 -12.76 -5.10 -16.84
C PRO A 160 -12.96 -3.61 -17.15
N ASP A 161 -13.92 -2.96 -16.51
CA ASP A 161 -14.21 -1.54 -16.74
C ASP A 161 -13.07 -0.61 -16.29
N SER A 162 -12.17 -1.06 -15.41
CA SER A 162 -11.00 -0.29 -14.97
C SER A 162 -9.73 -0.56 -15.80
N LEU A 163 -9.81 -1.45 -16.80
CA LEU A 163 -8.69 -1.84 -17.66
C LEU A 163 -8.97 -1.46 -19.13
N PRO A 164 -7.94 -1.11 -19.93
CA PRO A 164 -8.14 -0.85 -21.35
C PRO A 164 -8.71 -2.08 -22.07
N GLN A 165 -9.78 -1.89 -22.84
CA GLN A 165 -10.44 -2.96 -23.59
C GLN A 165 -10.18 -2.80 -25.11
N PRO A 166 -9.99 -3.91 -25.86
CA PRO A 166 -9.88 -3.87 -27.31
C PRO A 166 -11.14 -3.24 -27.95
N GLY A 167 -10.94 -2.39 -28.95
CA GLY A 167 -12.04 -1.74 -29.70
C GLY A 167 -12.70 -0.56 -28.98
N VAL A 168 -12.39 -0.29 -27.70
CA VAL A 168 -12.90 0.87 -26.98
C VAL A 168 -12.14 2.14 -27.40
N PRO A 169 -12.83 3.18 -27.94
CA PRO A 169 -12.21 4.45 -28.25
C PRO A 169 -11.63 5.12 -27.01
N ARG A 170 -10.40 5.64 -27.11
CA ARG A 170 -9.69 6.27 -25.99
C ARG A 170 -9.81 7.77 -26.02
N GLY A 171 -10.35 8.34 -24.95
CA GLY A 171 -10.37 9.77 -24.73
C GLY A 171 -8.96 10.36 -24.58
N LYS A 172 -8.90 11.69 -24.67
CA LYS A 172 -7.67 12.46 -24.50
C LYS A 172 -7.65 13.11 -23.14
N LEU A 173 -6.58 12.92 -22.38
CA LEU A 173 -6.28 13.72 -21.21
C LEU A 173 -5.45 14.94 -21.62
N VAL A 174 -6.01 16.13 -21.42
CA VAL A 174 -5.37 17.41 -21.70
C VAL A 174 -4.81 17.98 -20.41
N ASP A 175 -3.49 18.13 -20.38
CA ASP A 175 -2.79 18.83 -19.31
C ASP A 175 -3.00 20.34 -19.44
N MET A 176 -3.56 20.96 -18.41
CA MET A 176 -3.85 22.40 -18.37
C MET A 176 -2.78 23.20 -17.63
N GLY A 177 -1.71 22.55 -17.13
CA GLY A 177 -0.64 23.18 -16.39
C GLY A 177 -1.07 23.69 -15.02
N THR A 178 -0.33 24.68 -14.51
CA THR A 178 -0.58 25.28 -13.20
C THR A 178 -1.56 26.45 -13.31
N HIS A 179 -2.69 26.34 -12.61
CA HIS A 179 -3.59 27.47 -12.34
C HIS A 179 -3.20 28.16 -11.02
N THR A 180 -2.98 29.47 -11.06
CA THR A 180 -2.81 30.30 -9.86
C THR A 180 -4.11 31.02 -9.58
N SER A 181 -4.74 30.74 -8.43
CA SER A 181 -5.98 31.45 -8.06
C SER A 181 -5.70 32.89 -7.70
N LYS A 182 -6.56 33.79 -8.20
CA LYS A 182 -6.41 35.23 -8.03
C LYS A 182 -7.41 35.79 -7.01
N ARG A 183 -8.63 35.25 -6.98
CA ARG A 183 -9.74 35.81 -6.19
C ARG A 183 -10.06 34.97 -4.97
N TYR A 184 -10.27 33.69 -5.14
CA TYR A 184 -10.85 32.83 -4.09
C TYR A 184 -9.81 32.22 -3.16
N TYR A 185 -8.64 31.90 -3.69
CA TYR A 185 -7.48 31.44 -2.92
C TYR A 185 -6.22 32.15 -3.42
N PRO A 186 -6.07 33.47 -3.19
CA PRO A 186 -5.02 34.28 -3.80
C PRO A 186 -3.62 33.69 -3.63
N GLY A 187 -2.93 33.45 -4.73
CA GLY A 187 -1.57 32.89 -4.76
C GLY A 187 -1.48 31.38 -4.56
N ALA A 188 -2.59 30.68 -4.31
CA ALA A 188 -2.62 29.23 -4.29
C ALA A 188 -2.50 28.69 -5.72
N GLN A 189 -1.52 27.82 -5.94
CA GLN A 189 -1.23 27.18 -7.21
C GLN A 189 -1.72 25.74 -7.21
N ARG A 190 -2.28 25.28 -8.32
CA ARG A 190 -2.70 23.88 -8.48
C ARG A 190 -2.57 23.43 -9.92
N HIS A 191 -2.24 22.16 -10.08
CA HIS A 191 -2.24 21.51 -11.37
C HIS A 191 -3.59 20.87 -11.66
N TRP A 192 -4.00 20.82 -12.94
CA TRP A 192 -5.31 20.30 -13.29
C TRP A 192 -5.36 19.81 -14.75
N TRP A 193 -6.36 18.99 -15.06
CA TRP A 193 -6.52 18.33 -16.36
C TRP A 193 -7.96 18.31 -16.82
N ILE A 194 -8.15 18.16 -18.13
CA ILE A 194 -9.45 17.90 -18.76
C ILE A 194 -9.36 16.58 -19.51
N TYR A 195 -10.19 15.61 -19.16
CA TYR A 195 -10.44 14.43 -19.98
C TYR A 195 -11.56 14.71 -20.96
N VAL A 196 -11.30 14.44 -22.24
CA VAL A 196 -12.25 14.59 -23.34
C VAL A 196 -12.47 13.22 -23.97
N PRO A 197 -13.68 12.65 -23.93
CA PRO A 197 -13.96 11.35 -24.53
C PRO A 197 -13.76 11.39 -26.04
N ALA A 198 -13.33 10.27 -26.66
CA ALA A 198 -13.05 10.20 -28.09
C ALA A 198 -14.27 10.54 -28.97
N GLN A 199 -15.47 10.31 -28.45
CA GLN A 199 -16.76 10.54 -29.09
C GLN A 199 -17.23 12.00 -28.99
N TYR A 200 -16.47 12.86 -28.31
CA TYR A 200 -16.81 14.27 -28.15
C TYR A 200 -16.87 15.00 -29.50
N SER A 201 -17.90 15.81 -29.68
CA SER A 201 -18.02 16.79 -30.77
C SER A 201 -18.66 18.06 -30.22
N SER A 202 -18.25 19.22 -30.74
CA SER A 202 -18.86 20.51 -30.42
C SER A 202 -20.34 20.60 -30.81
N ASP A 203 -20.84 19.72 -31.67
CA ASP A 203 -22.27 19.69 -32.04
C ASP A 203 -23.14 19.00 -30.98
N LYS A 204 -22.51 18.30 -30.03
CA LYS A 204 -23.16 17.52 -28.96
C LYS A 204 -23.14 18.21 -27.60
N VAL A 205 -23.11 19.54 -27.57
CA VAL A 205 -22.99 20.31 -26.32
C VAL A 205 -24.05 19.89 -25.29
N ASN A 206 -25.32 19.83 -25.69
CA ASN A 206 -26.44 19.51 -24.79
C ASN A 206 -26.46 18.02 -24.35
N GLU A 207 -25.75 17.15 -25.06
CA GLU A 207 -25.58 15.74 -24.71
C GLU A 207 -24.35 15.51 -23.80
N THR A 208 -23.43 16.48 -23.77
CA THR A 208 -22.16 16.34 -23.06
C THR A 208 -22.32 16.73 -21.59
N ARG A 209 -22.13 15.75 -20.70
CA ARG A 209 -22.16 15.90 -19.24
C ARG A 209 -20.80 16.35 -18.69
N LEU A 210 -20.81 16.84 -17.46
CA LEU A 210 -19.61 17.26 -16.73
C LEU A 210 -19.41 16.41 -15.48
N LEU A 211 -18.18 15.95 -15.25
CA LEU A 211 -17.73 15.38 -13.99
C LEU A 211 -16.54 16.20 -13.44
N VAL A 212 -16.66 16.77 -12.25
CA VAL A 212 -15.54 17.43 -11.56
C VAL A 212 -14.95 16.49 -10.51
N VAL A 213 -13.64 16.26 -10.54
CA VAL A 213 -12.96 15.30 -9.67
C VAL A 213 -11.92 16.01 -8.81
N GLN A 214 -12.09 15.94 -7.50
CA GLN A 214 -11.15 16.45 -6.50
C GLN A 214 -9.92 15.54 -6.37
N ASP A 215 -8.79 16.10 -5.93
CA ASP A 215 -7.50 15.38 -5.89
C ASP A 215 -7.15 14.71 -7.23
N GLY A 216 -7.42 15.45 -8.32
CA GLY A 216 -7.55 14.89 -9.66
C GLY A 216 -6.42 13.97 -10.13
N GLU A 217 -5.17 14.26 -9.79
CA GLU A 217 -4.03 13.42 -10.18
C GLU A 217 -4.11 12.00 -9.64
N GLY A 218 -4.61 11.83 -8.41
CA GLY A 218 -4.77 10.51 -7.78
C GLY A 218 -5.84 9.65 -8.46
N TYR A 219 -6.78 10.28 -9.18
CA TYR A 219 -7.81 9.59 -9.96
C TYR A 219 -7.38 9.32 -11.41
N ILE A 220 -6.42 10.10 -11.92
CA ILE A 220 -5.82 9.88 -13.24
C ILE A 220 -4.78 8.76 -13.19
N ARG A 221 -3.93 8.76 -12.17
CA ARG A 221 -2.73 7.90 -12.07
C ARG A 221 -2.92 6.79 -11.02
N GLY A 222 -2.00 5.84 -11.03
CA GLY A 222 -1.95 4.78 -10.03
C GLY A 222 -3.23 3.93 -10.08
N ASP A 223 -3.87 3.76 -8.92
CA ASP A 223 -5.02 2.88 -8.82
C ASP A 223 -6.36 3.53 -9.24
N GLY A 224 -6.36 4.82 -9.62
CA GLY A 224 -7.58 5.56 -9.95
C GLY A 224 -8.19 5.19 -11.30
N ASN A 225 -7.38 5.20 -12.37
CA ASN A 225 -7.76 4.85 -13.75
C ASN A 225 -9.09 5.41 -14.27
N VAL A 226 -9.53 6.58 -13.79
CA VAL A 226 -10.87 7.12 -14.10
C VAL A 226 -11.05 7.36 -15.60
N CYS A 227 -10.01 7.76 -16.32
CA CYS A 227 -10.09 7.96 -17.78
C CYS A 227 -10.46 6.65 -18.52
N THR A 228 -9.82 5.53 -18.16
CA THR A 228 -10.12 4.20 -18.71
C THR A 228 -11.53 3.75 -18.35
N VAL A 229 -11.96 4.03 -17.11
CA VAL A 229 -13.32 3.74 -16.66
C VAL A 229 -14.34 4.52 -17.50
N LEU A 230 -14.11 5.81 -17.72
CA LEU A 230 -14.98 6.63 -18.55
C LEU A 230 -14.99 6.14 -20.01
N ASP A 231 -13.84 5.84 -20.60
CA ASP A 231 -13.75 5.28 -21.97
C ASP A 231 -14.67 4.05 -22.11
N ASN A 232 -14.51 3.08 -21.19
CA ASN A 232 -15.25 1.83 -21.20
C ASN A 232 -16.76 2.04 -20.96
N LEU A 233 -17.13 2.85 -19.97
CA LEU A 233 -18.54 3.06 -19.60
C LEU A 233 -19.29 3.92 -20.62
N ILE A 234 -18.64 4.91 -21.22
CA ILE A 234 -19.20 5.72 -22.31
C ILE A 234 -19.40 4.84 -23.55
N HIS A 235 -18.40 4.02 -23.91
CA HIS A 235 -18.52 3.12 -25.05
C HIS A 235 -19.65 2.09 -24.87
N LYS A 236 -19.87 1.61 -23.64
CA LYS A 236 -20.98 0.70 -23.30
C LYS A 236 -22.34 1.39 -23.15
N GLY A 237 -22.41 2.73 -23.24
CA GLY A 237 -23.63 3.50 -23.01
C GLY A 237 -24.15 3.47 -21.57
N LYS A 238 -23.31 3.04 -20.60
CA LYS A 238 -23.68 2.99 -19.17
C LYS A 238 -23.53 4.35 -18.48
N VAL A 239 -22.67 5.20 -19.02
CA VAL A 239 -22.51 6.60 -18.62
C VAL A 239 -22.67 7.44 -19.89
N PRO A 240 -23.42 8.55 -19.85
CA PRO A 240 -23.55 9.46 -21.00
C PRO A 240 -22.19 10.04 -21.41
N LEU A 241 -22.12 10.65 -22.60
CA LEU A 241 -20.94 11.37 -23.07
C LEU A 241 -20.48 12.38 -22.01
N THR A 242 -19.36 12.14 -21.33
CA THR A 242 -18.96 12.89 -20.14
C THR A 242 -17.53 13.42 -20.29
N ILE A 243 -17.37 14.74 -20.16
CA ILE A 243 -16.07 15.37 -19.95
C ILE A 243 -15.77 15.36 -18.45
N ALA A 244 -14.53 15.04 -18.09
CA ALA A 244 -14.10 15.09 -16.69
C ALA A 244 -13.03 16.17 -16.47
N VAL A 245 -13.15 16.93 -15.39
CA VAL A 245 -12.22 17.99 -14.98
C VAL A 245 -11.58 17.59 -13.67
N PHE A 246 -10.28 17.31 -13.70
CA PHE A 246 -9.50 16.82 -12.57
C PHE A 246 -8.74 17.99 -11.94
N VAL A 247 -9.08 18.36 -10.71
CA VAL A 247 -8.51 19.53 -10.03
C VAL A 247 -7.76 19.08 -8.79
N ASN A 248 -6.45 19.31 -8.74
CA ASN A 248 -5.69 19.13 -7.49
C ASN A 248 -5.98 20.28 -6.51
N PRO A 249 -5.86 20.06 -5.20
CA PRO A 249 -5.94 21.14 -4.23
C PRO A 249 -4.78 22.13 -4.40
N GLY A 250 -5.03 23.37 -4.01
CA GLY A 250 -4.02 24.43 -4.00
C GLY A 250 -2.86 24.15 -3.04
N HIS A 251 -1.69 24.65 -3.41
CA HIS A 251 -0.54 24.81 -2.53
C HIS A 251 0.04 26.21 -2.69
N PHE A 252 0.63 26.73 -1.62
CA PHE A 252 1.37 27.97 -1.67
C PHE A 252 2.85 27.64 -1.88
N PRO A 253 3.51 28.31 -2.83
CA PRO A 253 4.95 28.18 -3.04
C PRO A 253 5.71 28.38 -1.72
N PRO A 254 6.83 27.67 -1.54
CA PRO A 254 7.60 27.81 -0.32
C PRO A 254 8.20 29.22 -0.22
N SER A 255 8.24 29.77 0.99
CA SER A 255 8.86 31.09 1.23
C SER A 255 10.38 31.09 1.06
N SER A 256 11.00 29.91 0.95
CA SER A 256 12.43 29.73 0.67
C SER A 256 12.71 28.32 0.13
N PRO A 257 13.83 28.08 -0.58
CA PRO A 257 14.14 26.78 -1.19
C PRO A 257 14.23 25.60 -0.22
N LYS A 258 14.51 25.86 1.07
CA LYS A 258 14.63 24.82 2.12
C LYS A 258 13.29 24.41 2.72
N ARG A 259 12.20 25.13 2.42
CA ARG A 259 10.87 24.86 2.95
C ARG A 259 10.02 24.09 1.96
N LYS A 260 9.13 23.25 2.48
CA LYS A 260 8.14 22.56 1.66
C LYS A 260 7.00 23.52 1.30
N PRO A 261 6.38 23.35 0.12
CA PRO A 261 5.14 24.04 -0.21
C PRO A 261 4.10 23.81 0.89
N ARG A 262 3.35 24.86 1.23
CA ARG A 262 2.27 24.75 2.23
C ARG A 262 0.99 24.34 1.51
N SER A 263 0.43 23.20 1.89
CA SER A 263 -0.86 22.75 1.35
C SER A 263 -1.99 23.71 1.74
N ASN A 264 -2.91 23.95 0.80
CA ASN A 264 -4.18 24.63 1.04
C ASN A 264 -5.36 23.63 1.09
N ARG A 265 -5.10 22.32 0.94
CA ARG A 265 -6.13 21.28 0.74
C ARG A 265 -7.23 21.33 1.80
N SER A 266 -6.90 21.32 3.09
CA SER A 266 -7.92 21.35 4.15
C SER A 266 -8.71 22.65 4.19
N ASN A 267 -8.07 23.79 3.90
CA ASN A 267 -8.78 25.07 3.80
C ASN A 267 -9.69 25.14 2.55
N GLU A 268 -9.33 24.45 1.46
CA GLU A 268 -10.19 24.34 0.27
C GLU A 268 -11.33 23.33 0.49
N TYR A 269 -11.05 22.19 1.09
CA TYR A 269 -11.93 21.01 1.07
C TYR A 269 -12.75 20.81 2.34
N ASP A 270 -12.21 21.17 3.51
CA ASP A 270 -12.87 20.94 4.80
C ASP A 270 -13.63 22.20 5.29
N THR A 271 -13.52 23.33 4.56
CA THR A 271 -14.22 24.58 4.91
C THR A 271 -15.60 24.62 4.26
N CYS A 272 -16.65 24.44 5.06
CA CYS A 272 -18.05 24.41 4.63
C CYS A 272 -18.61 25.80 4.25
N THR A 273 -18.10 26.41 3.19
CA THR A 273 -18.54 27.72 2.65
C THR A 273 -18.68 27.64 1.12
N PRO A 274 -19.40 28.56 0.47
CA PRO A 274 -19.52 28.56 -0.99
C PRO A 274 -18.21 28.86 -1.73
N ARG A 275 -17.13 29.26 -1.03
CA ARG A 275 -15.88 29.74 -1.63
C ARG A 275 -15.30 28.77 -2.66
N TYR A 276 -15.26 27.48 -2.36
CA TYR A 276 -14.71 26.49 -3.27
C TYR A 276 -15.59 26.31 -4.52
N ALA A 277 -16.91 26.30 -4.36
CA ALA A 277 -17.84 26.25 -5.49
C ALA A 277 -17.74 27.51 -6.38
N THR A 278 -17.50 28.68 -5.78
CA THR A 278 -17.32 29.93 -6.55
C THR A 278 -15.98 29.96 -7.27
N PHE A 279 -14.93 29.45 -6.63
CA PHE A 279 -13.65 29.19 -7.28
C PHE A 279 -13.80 28.32 -8.54
N LEU A 280 -14.48 27.18 -8.44
CA LEU A 280 -14.72 26.33 -9.61
C LEU A 280 -15.50 27.07 -10.71
N ALA A 281 -16.62 27.69 -10.33
CA ALA A 281 -17.54 28.33 -11.28
C ALA A 281 -16.94 29.54 -12.01
N GLU A 282 -16.05 30.28 -11.36
CA GLU A 282 -15.52 31.53 -11.91
C GLU A 282 -14.07 31.46 -12.40
N GLU A 283 -13.24 30.57 -11.85
CA GLU A 283 -11.82 30.50 -12.24
C GLU A 283 -11.47 29.27 -13.08
N ILE A 284 -12.17 28.14 -12.92
CA ILE A 284 -11.81 26.87 -13.57
C ILE A 284 -12.77 26.51 -14.72
N LEU A 285 -14.05 26.35 -14.42
CA LEU A 285 -15.05 25.88 -15.38
C LEU A 285 -15.25 26.80 -16.61
N PRO A 286 -15.08 28.14 -16.53
CA PRO A 286 -15.10 28.99 -17.72
C PRO A 286 -13.99 28.64 -18.72
N LEU A 287 -12.78 28.31 -18.23
CA LEU A 287 -11.64 27.92 -19.08
C LEU A 287 -11.90 26.58 -19.78
N VAL A 288 -12.60 25.65 -19.10
CA VAL A 288 -13.04 24.38 -19.69
C VAL A 288 -14.05 24.66 -20.81
N ARG A 289 -15.11 25.41 -20.51
CA ARG A 289 -16.23 25.65 -21.42
C ARG A 289 -15.80 26.39 -22.69
N GLN A 290 -14.76 27.24 -22.61
CA GLN A 290 -14.19 27.91 -23.77
C GLN A 290 -13.56 26.93 -24.78
N LYS A 291 -12.93 25.86 -24.30
CA LYS A 291 -12.25 24.86 -25.14
C LYS A 291 -13.17 23.71 -25.52
N TYR A 292 -14.01 23.27 -24.59
CA TYR A 292 -14.89 22.12 -24.72
C TYR A 292 -16.26 22.47 -24.12
N PRO A 293 -17.17 23.08 -24.89
CA PRO A 293 -18.54 23.29 -24.45
C PRO A 293 -19.23 21.98 -24.04
N TYR A 294 -19.96 22.04 -22.94
CA TYR A 294 -20.79 20.98 -22.38
C TYR A 294 -22.13 21.58 -21.94
N SER A 295 -23.09 20.72 -21.58
CA SER A 295 -24.45 21.12 -21.22
C SER A 295 -24.44 22.19 -20.12
N LYS A 296 -25.37 23.13 -20.20
CA LYS A 296 -25.54 24.18 -19.16
C LYS A 296 -26.50 23.74 -18.05
N ASP A 297 -27.21 22.63 -18.23
CA ASP A 297 -28.14 22.11 -17.24
C ASP A 297 -27.35 21.64 -16.00
N PRO A 298 -27.64 22.14 -14.79
CA PRO A 298 -26.98 21.65 -13.58
C PRO A 298 -27.22 20.16 -13.30
N TRP A 299 -28.34 19.58 -13.77
CA TRP A 299 -28.62 18.14 -13.63
C TRP A 299 -27.69 17.25 -14.46
N ASP A 300 -26.99 17.85 -15.43
CA ASP A 300 -26.00 17.20 -16.27
C ASP A 300 -24.59 17.22 -15.66
N HIS A 301 -24.43 17.77 -14.45
CA HIS A 301 -23.13 17.96 -13.79
C HIS A 301 -23.02 17.13 -12.51
N ALA A 302 -21.87 16.48 -12.34
CA ALA A 302 -21.50 15.75 -11.13
C ALA A 302 -20.17 16.26 -10.57
N ILE A 303 -19.99 16.11 -9.26
CA ILE A 303 -18.74 16.40 -8.56
C ILE A 303 -18.43 15.27 -7.57
N MET A 304 -17.17 14.86 -7.48
CA MET A 304 -16.76 13.75 -6.62
C MET A 304 -15.37 13.94 -5.98
N GLY A 305 -15.12 13.18 -4.92
CA GLY A 305 -13.83 13.06 -4.24
C GLY A 305 -13.90 12.06 -3.09
N ALA A 306 -12.76 11.78 -2.46
CA ALA A 306 -12.68 10.84 -1.33
C ALA A 306 -12.17 11.53 -0.06
N SER A 307 -12.63 11.08 1.10
CA SER A 307 -12.31 11.70 2.40
C SER A 307 -12.66 13.20 2.39
N SER A 308 -11.74 14.11 2.69
CA SER A 308 -11.97 15.58 2.55
C SER A 308 -12.46 15.98 1.15
N GLY A 309 -12.02 15.30 0.09
CA GLY A 309 -12.50 15.58 -1.27
C GLY A 309 -13.99 15.25 -1.43
N GLY A 310 -14.50 14.28 -0.66
CA GLY A 310 -15.93 13.97 -0.57
C GLY A 310 -16.70 15.05 0.17
N SER A 311 -16.18 15.53 1.31
CA SER A 311 -16.73 16.70 2.01
C SER A 311 -16.80 17.92 1.10
N CYS A 312 -15.71 18.19 0.36
CA CYS A 312 -15.63 19.27 -0.61
C CYS A 312 -16.68 19.15 -1.71
N ALA A 313 -16.81 17.96 -2.31
CA ALA A 313 -17.80 17.69 -3.36
C ALA A 313 -19.23 17.94 -2.86
N PHE A 314 -19.57 17.42 -1.67
CA PHE A 314 -20.87 17.63 -1.06
C PHE A 314 -21.14 19.11 -0.79
N THR A 315 -20.22 19.82 -0.13
CA THR A 315 -20.35 21.26 0.15
C THR A 315 -20.47 22.07 -1.13
N ALA A 316 -19.70 21.75 -2.16
CA ALA A 316 -19.74 22.47 -3.42
C ALA A 316 -21.09 22.31 -4.13
N ALA A 317 -21.62 21.07 -4.18
CA ALA A 317 -22.94 20.79 -4.73
C ALA A 317 -24.05 21.49 -3.92
N TRP A 318 -23.99 21.43 -2.59
CA TRP A 318 -24.95 22.08 -1.70
C TRP A 318 -25.09 23.59 -1.97
N HIS A 319 -23.97 24.27 -2.26
CA HIS A 319 -23.96 25.70 -2.58
C HIS A 319 -24.27 26.03 -4.05
N ARG A 320 -24.61 25.05 -4.88
CA ARG A 320 -24.90 25.21 -6.32
C ARG A 320 -26.21 24.55 -6.76
N ASN A 321 -27.03 24.16 -5.79
CA ASN A 321 -28.37 23.63 -6.00
C ASN A 321 -29.38 24.75 -6.34
#